data_AF-A0ABD5YJR8-F1
#
_entry.id   AF-A0ABD5YJR8-F1
#
_cell.length_a   1.000
_cell.length_b   1.000
_cell.length_c   1.000
_cell.angle_alpha   90.00
_cell.angle_beta   90.00
_cell.angle_gamma   90.00
#
_symmetry.space_group_name_H-M   'P 1'
#
loop_
_entity.id
_entity.type
_entity.pdbx_description
1 polymer ?
#
loop_
_entity_poly.entity_id
_entity_poly.type
_entity_poly.pdbx_seq_one_letter_code
_entity_poly.pdbx_strand_id
1 'polypeptide(L)'
;MVLFVATSITISSVISSPETTMGHADFCTQSGVICFEYGPFGIIKADKWGHGTAYAILTATLAYAFVDPVRVNRRRRLTLSVCFAIVFGICLEFAQWPIPDRSMSELDAIANAIGAFLMAILWWKLRAAKPDNDEVLS
;
A
#
# COMPACT_ATOMS: atom_id res chain seq x y z
N MET A 1 3.12 -25.23 24.03
CA MET A 1 4.50 -25.66 23.74
C MET A 1 4.72 -25.47 22.25
N VAL A 2 5.19 -24.29 21.84
CA VAL A 2 5.39 -23.93 20.42
C VAL A 2 6.90 -23.91 20.18
N LEU A 3 7.36 -24.80 19.32
CA LEU A 3 8.76 -25.03 18.99
C LEU A 3 9.23 -23.91 18.04
N PHE A 4 10.13 -23.04 18.50
CA PHE A 4 10.88 -22.12 17.64
C PHE A 4 11.98 -22.92 16.92
N VAL A 5 11.88 -23.06 15.59
CA VAL A 5 13.00 -23.52 14.76
C VAL A 5 13.82 -22.30 14.39
N ALA A 6 14.97 -22.15 15.05
CA ALA A 6 15.98 -21.15 14.73
C ALA A 6 16.83 -21.67 13.56
N THR A 7 16.60 -21.18 12.35
CA THR A 7 17.54 -21.33 11.24
C THR A 7 18.59 -20.23 11.35
N SER A 8 19.74 -20.56 11.94
CA SER A 8 20.95 -19.73 11.86
C SER A 8 21.42 -19.64 10.41
N ILE A 9 21.45 -18.43 9.85
CA ILE A 9 22.13 -18.16 8.59
C ILE A 9 23.55 -17.74 8.93
N THR A 10 24.51 -18.60 8.61
CA THR A 10 25.94 -18.29 8.70
C THR A 10 26.32 -17.41 7.51
N ILE A 11 26.75 -16.17 7.77
CA ILE A 11 27.29 -15.29 6.74
C ILE A 11 28.80 -15.57 6.64
N SER A 12 29.19 -16.36 5.64
CA SER A 12 30.60 -16.45 5.24
C SER A 12 31.01 -15.13 4.58
N SER A 13 32.09 -14.56 5.09
CA SER A 13 32.75 -13.33 4.62
C SER A 13 33.04 -13.38 3.12
N VAL A 14 32.27 -12.62 2.33
CA VAL A 14 32.64 -12.26 0.97
C VAL A 14 33.64 -11.12 1.04
N ILE A 15 34.78 -11.38 0.41
CA ILE A 15 35.95 -10.53 0.16
C ILE A 15 35.56 -9.07 -0.07
N SER A 16 36.12 -8.20 0.77
CA SER A 16 36.05 -6.74 0.68
C SER A 16 36.85 -6.23 -0.53
N SER A 17 36.18 -6.07 -1.67
CA SER A 17 36.54 -5.06 -2.67
C SER A 17 36.22 -3.67 -2.11
N PRO A 18 36.91 -2.57 -2.49
CA PRO A 18 36.51 -1.22 -2.12
C PRO A 18 35.25 -0.88 -2.90
N GLU A 19 34.10 -1.32 -2.38
CA GLU A 19 32.79 -0.98 -2.91
C GLU A 19 32.54 0.49 -2.58
N THR A 20 32.90 1.36 -3.52
CA THR A 20 32.22 2.64 -3.69
C THR A 20 30.73 2.29 -3.67
N THR A 21 30.03 2.68 -2.61
CA THR A 21 28.58 2.51 -2.49
C THR A 21 27.93 3.10 -3.74
N MET A 22 27.61 2.24 -4.71
CA MET A 22 26.86 2.65 -5.89
C MET A 22 25.51 3.14 -5.40
N GLY A 23 25.19 4.39 -5.75
CA GLY A 23 23.87 4.92 -5.45
C GLY A 23 22.81 4.08 -6.18
N HIS A 24 21.57 4.14 -5.70
CA HIS A 24 20.43 3.47 -6.34
C HIS A 24 20.27 3.86 -7.82
N ALA A 25 20.74 5.06 -8.20
CA ALA A 25 20.82 5.55 -9.57
C ALA A 25 21.90 4.83 -10.40
N ASP A 26 23.06 4.51 -9.80
CA ASP A 26 24.18 3.85 -10.49
C ASP A 26 23.85 2.40 -10.86
N PHE A 27 23.12 1.68 -9.99
CA PHE A 27 22.63 0.33 -10.30
C PHE A 27 21.69 0.33 -11.51
N CYS A 28 20.76 1.28 -11.58
CA CYS A 28 19.79 1.39 -12.67
C CYS A 28 20.45 1.79 -14.00
N THR A 29 21.43 2.69 -13.93
CA THR A 29 22.25 3.08 -15.09
C THR A 29 23.15 1.93 -15.57
N GLN A 30 23.73 1.12 -14.69
CA GLN A 30 24.58 -0.02 -15.08
C GLN A 30 23.81 -1.27 -15.53
N SER A 31 22.63 -1.54 -14.98
CA SER A 31 21.91 -2.80 -15.22
C SER A 31 21.10 -2.81 -16.53
N GLY A 32 20.98 -1.66 -17.21
CA GLY A 32 20.10 -1.52 -18.38
C GLY A 32 18.61 -1.68 -18.05
N VAL A 33 18.25 -1.63 -16.76
CA VAL A 33 16.87 -1.76 -16.26
C VAL A 33 16.31 -0.36 -16.05
N ILE A 34 15.10 -0.12 -16.55
CA ILE A 34 14.41 1.16 -16.36
C ILE A 34 13.91 1.23 -14.91
N CYS A 35 14.54 2.05 -14.08
CA CYS A 35 14.06 2.35 -12.74
C CYS A 35 13.25 3.63 -12.74
N PHE A 36 12.00 3.54 -12.31
CA PHE A 36 11.15 4.70 -12.12
C PHE A 36 11.44 5.31 -10.75
N GLU A 37 12.24 6.38 -10.70
CA GLU A 37 12.45 7.14 -9.47
C GLU A 37 11.20 7.97 -9.11
N TYR A 38 10.53 8.49 -10.13
CA TYR A 38 9.29 9.25 -10.03
C TYR A 38 8.14 8.51 -10.68
N GLY A 39 6.92 8.78 -10.22
CA GLY A 39 5.72 8.22 -10.81
C GLY A 39 5.37 8.83 -12.17
N PRO A 40 4.22 8.45 -12.75
CA PRO A 40 3.86 8.70 -14.14
C PRO A 40 3.80 10.19 -14.54
N PHE A 41 3.66 11.09 -13.58
CA PHE A 41 3.63 12.54 -13.82
C PHE A 41 4.92 13.28 -13.45
N GLY A 42 5.94 12.57 -12.92
CA GLY A 42 7.21 13.18 -12.54
C GLY A 42 7.18 14.08 -11.30
N ILE A 43 6.05 14.19 -10.60
CA ILE A 43 5.86 15.16 -9.50
C ILE A 43 6.26 14.58 -8.14
N ILE A 44 5.98 13.29 -7.91
CA ILE A 44 6.26 12.60 -6.64
C ILE A 44 6.96 11.27 -6.91
N LYS A 45 7.77 10.80 -5.95
CA LYS A 45 8.53 9.55 -6.05
C LYS A 45 7.61 8.37 -6.35
N ALA A 46 8.10 7.41 -7.16
CA ALA A 46 7.33 6.24 -7.58
C ALA A 46 6.84 5.40 -6.39
N ASP A 47 7.65 5.33 -5.34
CA ASP A 47 7.32 4.73 -4.05
C ASP A 47 5.97 5.24 -3.49
N LYS A 48 5.76 6.55 -3.48
CA LYS A 48 4.51 7.17 -2.97
C LYS A 48 3.29 6.83 -3.84
N TRP A 49 3.49 6.66 -5.15
CA TRP A 49 2.45 6.15 -6.03
C TRP A 49 2.07 4.70 -5.72
N GLY A 50 3.08 3.87 -5.46
CA GLY A 50 2.88 2.48 -5.03
C GLY A 50 2.04 2.42 -3.76
N HIS A 51 2.42 3.19 -2.74
CA HIS A 51 1.68 3.34 -1.49
C HIS A 51 0.23 3.78 -1.72
N GLY A 52 0.00 4.92 -2.39
CA GLY A 52 -1.35 5.39 -2.67
C GLY A 52 -2.21 4.37 -3.43
N THR A 53 -1.63 3.69 -4.42
CA THR A 53 -2.36 2.70 -5.25
C THR A 53 -2.70 1.44 -4.44
N ALA A 54 -1.76 0.93 -3.65
CA ALA A 54 -1.99 -0.26 -2.83
C ALA A 54 -3.12 -0.05 -1.80
N TYR A 55 -3.16 1.11 -1.15
CA TYR A 55 -4.18 1.42 -0.14
C TYR A 55 -5.53 1.80 -0.76
N ALA A 56 -5.53 2.35 -1.97
CA ALA A 56 -6.75 2.49 -2.76
C ALA A 56 -7.35 1.10 -3.07
N ILE A 57 -6.53 0.14 -3.54
CA ILE A 57 -6.98 -1.23 -3.81
C ILE A 57 -7.47 -1.91 -2.52
N LEU A 58 -6.71 -1.84 -1.43
CA LEU A 58 -7.10 -2.42 -0.14
C LEU A 58 -8.47 -1.89 0.31
N THR A 59 -8.69 -0.57 0.20
CA THR A 59 -9.96 0.05 0.57
C THR A 59 -11.10 -0.44 -0.33
N ALA A 60 -10.86 -0.61 -1.64
CA ALA A 60 -11.85 -1.18 -2.55
C ALA A 60 -12.19 -2.63 -2.21
N THR A 61 -11.19 -3.45 -1.87
CA THR A 61 -11.40 -4.85 -1.44
C THR A 61 -12.22 -4.91 -0.16
N LEU A 62 -11.89 -4.09 0.84
CA LEU A 62 -12.66 -3.98 2.08
C LEU A 62 -14.07 -3.47 1.82
N ALA A 63 -14.25 -2.51 0.93
CA ALA A 63 -15.57 -2.02 0.56
C ALA A 63 -16.38 -3.09 -0.19
N TYR A 64 -15.77 -3.84 -1.09
CA TYR A 64 -16.42 -4.95 -1.77
C TYR A 64 -16.90 -6.01 -0.77
N ALA A 65 -16.03 -6.44 0.14
CA ALA A 65 -16.36 -7.46 1.14
C ALA A 65 -17.35 -6.97 2.21
N PHE A 66 -17.15 -5.73 2.70
CA PHE A 66 -17.84 -5.21 3.87
C PHE A 66 -18.74 -4.03 3.59
N VAL A 67 -19.06 -3.67 2.36
CA VAL A 67 -19.99 -2.56 2.09
C VAL A 67 -21.08 -3.00 1.13
N ASP A 68 -20.78 -3.81 0.12
CA ASP A 68 -21.78 -4.25 -0.85
C ASP A 68 -22.81 -5.28 -0.33
N PRO A 69 -22.46 -6.28 0.50
CA PRO A 69 -23.43 -7.29 0.93
C PRO A 69 -24.54 -6.78 1.86
N VAL A 70 -24.40 -5.58 2.42
CA VAL A 70 -25.37 -5.03 3.39
C VAL A 70 -25.63 -3.57 3.03
N ARG A 71 -26.86 -3.28 2.58
CA ARG A 71 -27.29 -1.92 2.21
C ARG A 71 -27.42 -0.98 3.42
N VAL A 72 -27.69 -1.53 4.60
CA VAL A 72 -27.81 -0.78 5.85
C VAL A 72 -26.43 -0.33 6.35
N ASN A 73 -26.33 0.90 6.87
CA ASN A 73 -25.11 1.47 7.46
C ASN A 73 -23.90 1.55 6.53
N ARG A 74 -24.14 1.64 5.21
CA ARG A 74 -23.12 1.67 4.18
C ARG A 74 -22.00 2.70 4.43
N ARG A 75 -22.38 3.92 4.84
CA ARG A 75 -21.44 5.00 5.17
C ARG A 75 -20.49 4.58 6.28
N ARG A 76 -21.05 4.09 7.40
CA ARG A 76 -20.26 3.63 8.56
C ARG A 76 -19.32 2.50 8.17
N ARG A 77 -19.78 1.52 7.39
CA ARG A 77 -18.95 0.39 6.95
C ARG A 77 -17.79 0.88 6.06
N LEU A 78 -18.04 1.78 5.13
CA LEU A 78 -16.99 2.37 4.30
C LEU A 78 -15.99 3.20 5.12
N THR A 79 -16.47 3.99 6.08
CA THR A 79 -15.60 4.71 7.01
C THR A 79 -14.70 3.74 7.79
N LEU A 80 -15.26 2.62 8.28
CA LEU A 80 -14.48 1.59 8.96
C LEU A 80 -13.44 0.95 8.03
N SER A 81 -13.77 0.70 6.76
CA SER A 81 -12.81 0.20 5.77
C SER A 81 -11.63 1.16 5.56
N VAL A 82 -11.91 2.46 5.46
CA VAL A 82 -10.86 3.50 5.34
C VAL A 82 -10.01 3.57 6.60
N CYS A 83 -10.63 3.62 7.78
CA CYS A 83 -9.91 3.64 9.05
C CYS A 83 -9.04 2.39 9.21
N PHE A 84 -9.57 1.22 8.87
CA PHE A 84 -8.80 -0.02 8.90
C PHE A 84 -7.59 0.03 7.97
N ALA A 85 -7.79 0.47 6.71
CA ALA A 85 -6.68 0.60 5.77
C ALA A 85 -5.60 1.56 6.29
N ILE A 86 -5.96 2.71 6.84
CA ILE A 86 -4.98 3.67 7.39
C ILE A 86 -4.22 3.08 8.57
N VAL A 87 -4.94 2.49 9.54
CA VAL A 87 -4.32 1.87 10.72
C VAL A 87 -3.39 0.74 10.31
N PHE A 88 -3.82 -0.09 9.35
CA PHE A 88 -3.00 -1.17 8.81
C PHE A 88 -1.69 -0.63 8.20
N GLY A 89 -1.74 0.50 7.49
CA GLY A 89 -0.53 1.10 6.93
C GLY A 89 0.40 1.70 7.96
N ILE A 90 -0.14 2.35 8.98
CA ILE A 90 0.67 2.80 10.12
C ILE A 90 1.35 1.61 10.79
N CYS A 91 0.65 0.50 10.99
CA CYS A 91 1.25 -0.73 11.53
C CYS A 91 2.36 -1.29 10.63
N LEU A 92 2.21 -1.21 9.30
CA LEU A 92 3.26 -1.65 8.38
C LEU A 92 4.50 -0.77 8.41
N GLU A 93 4.35 0.56 8.56
CA GLU A 93 5.50 1.45 8.80
C GLU A 93 6.24 0.99 10.07
N PHE A 94 5.53 0.75 11.17
CA PHE A 94 6.16 0.27 12.41
C PHE A 94 6.83 -1.09 12.24
N ALA A 95 6.24 -1.97 11.43
CA ALA A 95 6.83 -3.27 11.10
C ALA A 95 8.07 -3.16 10.20
N GLN A 96 8.25 -2.06 9.47
CA GLN A 96 9.43 -1.80 8.63
C GLN A 96 10.60 -1.23 9.42
N TRP A 97 10.37 -0.61 10.57
CA TRP A 97 11.44 -0.06 11.43
C TRP A 97 12.64 -0.99 11.67
N PRO A 98 12.47 -2.30 11.96
CA PRO A 98 13.61 -3.20 12.18
C PRO A 98 14.28 -3.71 10.89
N ILE A 99 13.78 -3.37 9.70
CA ILE A 99 14.28 -3.91 8.42
C ILE A 99 15.44 -3.03 7.92
N PRO A 100 16.65 -3.57 7.71
CA PRO A 100 17.75 -2.84 7.11
C PRO A 100 17.37 -2.25 5.75
N ASP A 101 17.89 -1.06 5.45
CA ASP A 101 17.63 -0.32 4.19
C ASP A 101 16.15 0.08 3.97
N ARG A 102 15.32 -0.04 5.01
CA ARG A 102 13.97 0.54 5.07
C ARG A 102 13.90 1.55 6.22
N SER A 103 13.22 2.66 5.97
CA SER A 103 13.01 3.73 6.95
C SER A 103 11.53 4.00 7.06
N MET A 104 11.02 4.13 8.29
CA MET A 104 9.67 4.67 8.51
C MET A 104 9.55 6.04 7.86
N SER A 105 8.48 6.25 7.09
CA SER A 105 8.21 7.53 6.45
C SER A 105 6.80 8.02 6.78
N GLU A 106 6.72 9.19 7.40
CA GLU A 106 5.43 9.87 7.59
C GLU A 106 4.74 10.14 6.25
N LEU A 107 5.52 10.37 5.18
CA LEU A 107 5.00 10.59 3.83
C LEU A 107 4.37 9.33 3.23
N ASP A 108 4.79 8.13 3.64
CA ASP A 108 4.14 6.88 3.22
C ASP A 108 2.81 6.68 3.92
N ALA A 109 2.75 6.96 5.22
CA ALA A 109 1.49 6.96 5.95
C ALA A 109 0.48 7.96 5.35
N ILE A 110 0.94 9.14 4.93
CA ILE A 110 0.11 10.13 4.23
C ILE A 110 -0.33 9.62 2.85
N ALA A 111 0.57 9.03 2.05
CA ALA A 111 0.24 8.47 0.75
C ALA A 111 -0.81 7.34 0.86
N ASN A 112 -0.66 6.47 1.85
CA ASN A 112 -1.61 5.40 2.18
C ASN A 112 -3.00 5.99 2.48
N ALA A 113 -3.05 7.01 3.33
CA ALA A 113 -4.31 7.67 3.69
C ALA A 113 -4.98 8.33 2.50
N ILE A 114 -4.24 9.08 1.66
CA ILE A 114 -4.77 9.71 0.45
C ILE A 114 -5.36 8.66 -0.48
N GLY A 115 -4.66 7.54 -0.73
CA GLY A 115 -5.15 6.44 -1.55
C GLY A 115 -6.46 5.86 -1.05
N ALA A 116 -6.55 5.60 0.26
CA ALA A 116 -7.76 5.08 0.90
C ALA A 116 -8.95 6.06 0.77
N PHE A 117 -8.73 7.35 1.03
CA PHE A 117 -9.78 8.37 0.91
C PHE A 117 -10.27 8.55 -0.53
N LEU A 118 -9.36 8.62 -1.50
CA LEU A 118 -9.71 8.76 -2.91
C LEU A 118 -10.55 7.56 -3.38
N MET A 119 -10.19 6.34 -2.98
CA MET A 119 -11.01 5.17 -3.31
C MET A 119 -12.38 5.23 -2.65
N ALA A 120 -12.49 5.65 -1.39
CA ALA A 120 -13.79 5.78 -0.73
C ALA A 120 -14.72 6.79 -1.44
N ILE A 121 -14.17 7.92 -1.90
CA ILE A 121 -14.92 8.90 -2.71
C ILE A 121 -15.37 8.27 -4.03
N LEU A 122 -14.45 7.58 -4.73
CA LEU A 122 -14.76 6.91 -6.00
C LEU A 122 -15.85 5.85 -5.81
N TRP A 123 -15.74 5.04 -4.75
CA TRP A 123 -16.73 4.03 -4.38
C TRP A 123 -18.12 4.63 -4.21
N TRP A 124 -18.21 5.77 -3.53
CA TRP A 124 -19.48 6.47 -3.34
C TRP A 124 -20.08 6.92 -4.67
N LYS A 125 -19.26 7.50 -5.56
CA LYS A 125 -19.70 7.94 -6.89
C LYS A 125 -20.18 6.78 -7.75
N LEU A 126 -19.43 5.69 -7.80
CA LEU A 126 -19.78 4.50 -8.60
C LEU A 126 -21.09 3.85 -8.16
N ARG A 127 -21.43 3.98 -6.88
CA ARG A 127 -22.61 3.33 -6.31
C ARG A 127 -23.80 4.26 -6.14
N ALA A 128 -23.61 5.58 -6.12
CA ALA A 128 -24.67 6.56 -6.29
C ALA A 128 -25.23 6.56 -7.73
N ALA A 129 -24.39 6.20 -8.72
CA ALA A 129 -24.78 6.14 -10.12
C ALA A 129 -25.59 4.89 -10.50
N LYS A 130 -25.72 3.89 -9.61
CA LYS A 130 -26.49 2.68 -9.89
C LYS A 130 -27.94 2.86 -9.41
N PRO A 131 -28.94 3.06 -10.30
CA PRO A 131 -30.34 3.06 -9.90
C PRO A 131 -30.73 1.69 -9.33
N ASP A 132 -31.57 1.71 -8.29
CA ASP A 132 -32.05 0.51 -7.61
C ASP A 132 -33.10 -0.16 -8.51
N ASN A 133 -32.67 -1.06 -9.40
CA ASN A 133 -33.53 -1.76 -10.37
C ASN A 133 -34.34 -2.90 -9.74
N ASP A 134 -34.64 -2.81 -8.44
CA ASP A 134 -35.30 -3.86 -7.67
C ASP A 134 -36.83 -3.86 -7.87
N GLU A 135 -37.37 -2.84 -8.55
CA GLU A 135 -38.81 -2.67 -8.80
C GLU A 135 -39.32 -3.44 -10.03
N VAL A 136 -38.43 -4.06 -10.83
CA VAL A 136 -38.81 -4.74 -12.10
C VAL A 136 -39.21 -6.22 -11.87
N LEU A 137 -39.15 -6.73 -10.64
CA LEU A 137 -39.46 -8.13 -10.31
C LEU A 137 -40.56 -8.33 -9.24
N SER A 138 -41.36 -7.30 -8.91
CA SER A 138 -42.56 -7.43 -8.05
C SER A 138 -43.84 -7.15 -8.84
#